data_AF-A0A497RWY9-F1
#
_entry.id   AF-A0A497RWY9-F1
#
_cell.length_a   1.000
_cell.length_b   1.000
_cell.length_c   1.000
_cell.angle_alpha   90.00
_cell.angle_beta   90.00
_cell.angle_gamma   90.00
#
_symmetry.space_group_name_H-M   'P 1'
#
loop_
_entity.id
_entity.type
_entity.pdbx_description
1 polymer ?
#
loop_
_entity_poly.entity_id
_entity_poly.type
_entity_poly.pdbx_seq_one_letter_code
_entity_poly.pdbx_strand_id
1 'polypeptide(L)'
;MIYYGKKKFLGLFFAYILIFLITIPGLLFFIPAVIAFLSKMINVGVSLLVFGFAMWMLYQLALNIILILVPYAIVIGDLGAIEGIKKGYRLVMKNKLSVVFLLFVTQALLWGCDLVIQVITSLMNVIPLLGIFINLGIWILYIIFIVVVITPLSVVWWTRLYMDRTGMKPGEIPTEIPATPAQAPETPTPGPIYV
;
A
#
# COMPACT_ATOMS: atom_id res chain seq x y z
N MET A 1 -5.58 -8.70 20.18
CA MET A 1 -5.49 -8.10 18.82
C MET A 1 -4.75 -6.75 18.79
N ILE A 2 -4.99 -5.82 19.72
CA ILE A 2 -4.34 -4.48 19.74
C ILE A 2 -2.80 -4.55 19.92
N TYR A 3 -2.29 -5.49 20.72
CA TYR A 3 -0.85 -5.63 20.98
C TYR A 3 -0.03 -6.00 19.72
N TYR A 4 -0.55 -6.89 18.88
CA TYR A 4 0.07 -7.27 17.61
C TYR A 4 0.08 -6.13 16.60
N GLY A 5 -1.03 -5.39 16.52
CA GLY A 5 -1.12 -4.18 15.70
C GLY A 5 -0.05 -3.16 16.10
N LYS A 6 0.13 -2.92 17.40
CA LYS A 6 1.13 -1.98 17.93
C LYS A 6 2.58 -2.37 17.58
N LYS A 7 2.92 -3.67 17.64
CA LYS A 7 4.27 -4.17 17.35
C LYS A 7 4.66 -4.01 15.87
N LYS A 8 3.72 -4.24 14.95
CA LYS A 8 3.98 -4.12 13.49
C LYS A 8 3.69 -2.72 12.93
N PHE A 9 2.88 -1.92 13.62
CA PHE A 9 2.54 -0.55 13.21
C PHE A 9 3.78 0.34 13.08
N LEU A 10 4.73 0.27 14.02
CA LEU A 10 5.96 1.07 13.93
C LEU A 10 6.76 0.75 12.66
N GLY A 11 6.93 -0.54 12.35
CA GLY A 11 7.66 -0.97 11.15
C GLY A 11 6.99 -0.50 9.85
N LEU A 12 5.67 -0.63 9.77
CA LEU A 12 4.86 -0.11 8.66
C LEU A 12 4.94 1.42 8.57
N PHE A 13 4.77 2.12 9.70
CA PHE A 13 4.79 3.58 9.76
C PHE A 13 6.14 4.14 9.29
N PHE A 14 7.25 3.60 9.78
CA PHE A 14 8.57 3.99 9.30
C PHE A 14 8.77 3.65 7.82
N ALA A 15 8.29 2.49 7.36
CA ALA A 15 8.37 2.16 5.94
C ALA A 15 7.59 3.15 5.07
N TYR A 16 6.38 3.56 5.48
CA TYR A 16 5.62 4.60 4.78
C TYR A 16 6.34 5.96 4.81
N ILE A 17 6.99 6.33 5.92
CA ILE A 17 7.82 7.54 5.98
C ILE A 17 8.99 7.45 4.99
N LEU A 18 9.71 6.32 4.95
CA LEU A 18 10.82 6.13 4.02
C LEU A 18 10.34 6.17 2.56
N ILE A 19 9.23 5.49 2.25
CA ILE A 19 8.63 5.52 0.91
C ILE A 19 8.26 6.95 0.54
N PHE A 20 7.59 7.68 1.44
CA PHE A 20 7.25 9.09 1.24
C PHE A 20 8.50 9.94 0.96
N LEU A 21 9.57 9.77 1.74
CA LEU A 21 10.81 10.49 1.56
C LEU A 21 11.48 10.19 0.21
N ILE A 22 11.44 8.92 -0.23
CA ILE A 22 11.90 8.50 -1.56
C ILE A 22 11.03 9.11 -2.66
N THR A 23 9.79 9.51 -2.37
CA THR A 23 8.87 10.07 -3.37
C THR A 23 9.15 11.55 -3.66
N ILE A 24 9.64 12.31 -2.67
CA ILE A 24 9.87 13.77 -2.76
C ILE A 24 10.81 14.19 -3.90
N PRO A 25 11.96 13.52 -4.14
CA PRO A 25 12.86 13.86 -5.24
C PRO A 25 12.19 13.94 -6.62
N GLY A 26 11.06 13.26 -6.83
CA GLY A 26 10.28 13.39 -8.06
C GLY A 26 9.84 14.83 -8.36
N LEU A 27 9.64 15.69 -7.35
CA LEU A 27 9.25 17.08 -7.57
C LEU A 27 10.37 17.92 -8.23
N LEU A 28 11.61 17.46 -8.20
CA LEU A 28 12.74 18.16 -8.82
C LEU A 28 12.56 18.31 -10.34
N PHE A 29 11.76 17.45 -10.98
CA PHE A 29 11.44 17.54 -12.41
C PHE A 29 10.68 18.83 -12.79
N PHE A 30 10.08 19.53 -11.83
CA PHE A 30 9.37 20.78 -12.07
C PHE A 30 10.28 22.03 -12.03
N ILE A 31 11.52 21.92 -11.52
CA ILE A 31 12.44 23.05 -11.39
C ILE A 31 12.67 23.79 -12.72
N PRO A 32 12.93 23.12 -13.85
CA PRO A 32 13.15 23.81 -15.13
C PRO A 32 11.93 24.63 -15.57
N ALA A 33 10.73 24.12 -15.32
CA ALA A 33 9.49 24.83 -15.65
C ALA A 33 9.34 26.11 -14.80
N VAL A 34 9.61 26.03 -13.50
CA VAL A 34 9.58 27.20 -12.59
C VAL A 34 10.56 28.28 -13.05
N ILE A 35 11.80 27.90 -13.41
CA ILE A 35 12.81 28.84 -13.91
C ILE A 35 12.33 29.52 -15.20
N ALA A 36 11.75 28.77 -16.13
CA ALA A 36 11.23 29.34 -17.38
C ALA A 36 10.06 30.32 -17.16
N PHE A 37 9.19 30.05 -16.19
CA PHE A 37 8.13 31.00 -15.79
C PHE A 37 8.70 32.28 -15.17
N LEU A 38 9.70 32.17 -14.28
CA LEU A 38 10.36 33.32 -13.68
C LEU A 38 11.06 34.21 -14.73
N SER A 39 11.59 33.60 -15.78
CA SER A 39 12.20 34.29 -16.93
C SER A 39 11.18 34.84 -17.95
N LYS A 40 9.88 34.81 -17.64
CA LYS A 40 8.77 35.27 -18.52
C LYS A 40 8.68 34.51 -19.87
N MET A 41 9.29 33.34 -19.98
CA MET A 41 9.25 32.50 -21.18
C MET A 41 8.05 31.54 -21.13
N ILE A 42 6.82 32.08 -21.21
CA ILE A 42 5.58 31.34 -20.94
C ILE A 42 5.47 30.06 -21.78
N ASN A 43 5.69 30.14 -23.09
CA ASN A 43 5.56 28.97 -23.98
C ASN A 43 6.54 27.85 -23.59
N VAL A 44 7.79 28.21 -23.27
CA VAL A 44 8.81 27.26 -22.83
C VAL A 44 8.49 26.70 -21.44
N GLY A 45 7.98 27.55 -20.54
CA GLY A 45 7.54 27.14 -19.21
C GLY A 45 6.42 26.11 -19.25
N VAL A 46 5.43 26.29 -20.12
CA VAL A 46 4.33 25.31 -20.33
C VAL A 46 4.87 24.01 -20.90
N SER A 47 5.73 24.04 -21.92
CA SER A 47 6.34 22.82 -22.49
C SER A 47 7.15 22.04 -21.45
N LEU A 48 7.97 22.74 -20.66
CA LEU A 48 8.76 22.13 -19.59
C LEU A 48 7.89 21.63 -18.43
N LEU A 49 6.75 22.27 -18.16
CA LEU A 49 5.79 21.81 -17.15
C LEU A 49 5.16 20.47 -17.55
N VAL A 50 4.70 20.36 -18.80
CA VAL A 50 4.13 19.10 -19.34
C VAL A 50 5.18 17.99 -19.32
N PHE A 51 6.41 18.29 -19.75
CA PHE A 51 7.51 17.34 -19.70
C PHE A 51 7.85 16.90 -18.26
N GLY A 52 7.95 17.86 -17.33
CA GLY A 52 8.21 17.59 -15.91
C GLY A 52 7.12 16.74 -15.28
N PHE A 53 5.85 16.99 -15.62
CA PHE A 53 4.72 16.18 -15.18
C PHE A 53 4.80 14.75 -15.72
N ALA A 54 5.12 14.57 -17.01
CA ALA A 54 5.30 13.24 -17.60
C ALA A 54 6.44 12.46 -16.93
N MET A 55 7.58 13.10 -16.69
CA MET A 55 8.73 12.48 -15.99
C MET A 55 8.39 12.14 -14.54
N TRP A 56 7.69 13.03 -13.84
CA TRP A 56 7.20 12.77 -12.48
C TRP A 56 6.24 11.57 -12.46
N MET A 57 5.32 11.48 -13.42
CA MET A 57 4.36 10.37 -13.50
C MET A 57 5.07 9.03 -13.76
N LEU A 58 6.06 9.00 -14.64
CA LEU A 58 6.89 7.81 -14.88
C LEU A 58 7.69 7.42 -13.64
N TYR A 59 8.25 8.40 -12.92
CA TYR A 59 8.97 8.17 -11.68
C TYR A 59 8.07 7.55 -10.59
N GLN A 60 6.87 8.10 -10.42
CA GLN A 60 5.89 7.58 -9.47
C GLN A 60 5.45 6.16 -9.81
N LEU A 61 5.21 5.90 -11.09
CA LEU A 61 4.86 4.57 -11.57
C LEU A 61 5.97 3.56 -11.28
N ALA A 62 7.22 3.92 -11.56
CA ALA A 62 8.37 3.06 -11.29
C ALA A 62 8.51 2.75 -9.79
N LEU A 63 8.40 3.78 -8.92
CA LEU A 63 8.43 3.58 -7.47
C LEU A 63 7.29 2.69 -6.99
N ASN A 64 6.07 2.90 -7.50
CA ASN A 64 4.91 2.09 -7.15
C ASN A 64 5.15 0.60 -7.45
N ILE A 65 5.62 0.28 -8.66
CA ILE A 65 5.92 -1.10 -9.06
C ILE A 65 7.00 -1.72 -8.17
N ILE A 66 8.08 -0.98 -7.90
CA ILE A 66 9.23 -1.48 -7.17
C ILE A 66 8.91 -1.70 -5.67
N LEU A 67 8.06 -0.85 -5.09
CA LEU A 67 7.77 -0.82 -3.66
C LEU A 67 6.46 -1.53 -3.29
N ILE A 68 5.71 -2.05 -4.25
CA ILE A 68 4.39 -2.66 -4.00
C ILE A 68 4.42 -3.83 -3.01
N LEU A 69 5.52 -4.58 -2.96
CA LEU A 69 5.67 -5.73 -2.07
C LEU A 69 6.24 -5.39 -0.69
N VAL A 70 6.62 -4.13 -0.44
CA VAL A 70 7.24 -3.72 0.83
C VAL A 70 6.31 -3.89 2.03
N PRO A 71 5.02 -3.48 1.98
CA PRO A 71 4.11 -3.68 3.12
C PRO A 71 3.94 -5.16 3.45
N TYR A 72 3.83 -6.01 2.43
CA TYR A 72 3.70 -7.47 2.58
C TYR A 72 4.97 -8.09 3.17
N ALA A 73 6.15 -7.60 2.78
CA ALA A 73 7.41 -8.07 3.35
C ALA A 73 7.55 -7.76 4.84
N ILE A 74 7.08 -6.59 5.28
CA ILE A 74 7.12 -6.17 6.69
C ILE A 74 6.10 -6.96 7.51
N VAL A 75 4.86 -7.07 7.01
CA VAL A 75 3.77 -7.72 7.76
C VAL A 75 3.95 -9.23 7.84
N ILE A 76 4.23 -9.89 6.71
CA ILE A 76 4.31 -11.35 6.62
C ILE A 76 5.69 -11.85 7.04
N GLY A 77 6.75 -11.16 6.61
CA GLY A 77 8.13 -11.56 6.90
C GLY A 77 8.66 -11.12 8.27
N ASP A 78 7.89 -10.37 9.05
CA ASP A 78 8.27 -9.77 10.34
C ASP A 78 9.59 -8.97 10.29
N LEU A 79 9.77 -8.22 9.21
CA LEU A 79 10.99 -7.43 8.94
C LEU A 79 10.84 -5.99 9.42
N GLY A 80 11.95 -5.38 9.83
CA GLY A 80 12.01 -3.93 10.04
C GLY A 80 11.82 -3.13 8.75
N ALA A 81 11.60 -1.82 8.85
CA ALA A 81 11.30 -0.96 7.70
C ALA A 81 12.34 -1.05 6.56
N ILE A 82 13.63 -0.97 6.89
CA ILE A 82 14.74 -0.99 5.91
C ILE A 82 14.86 -2.38 5.25
N GLU A 83 14.79 -3.44 6.05
CA GLU A 83 14.88 -4.82 5.56
C GLU A 83 13.67 -5.19 4.71
N GLY A 84 12.48 -4.71 5.08
CA GLY A 84 11.25 -4.83 4.31
C GLY A 84 11.38 -4.20 2.93
N ILE A 85 11.93 -2.99 2.83
CA ILE A 85 12.20 -2.33 1.54
C ILE A 85 13.17 -3.15 0.70
N LYS A 86 14.30 -3.59 1.28
CA LYS A 86 15.33 -4.36 0.57
C LYS A 86 14.80 -5.71 0.07
N LYS A 87 14.02 -6.42 0.89
CA LYS A 87 13.43 -7.71 0.53
C LYS A 87 12.32 -7.55 -0.49
N GLY A 88 11.43 -6.56 -0.31
CA GLY A 88 10.39 -6.21 -1.27
C GLY A 88 10.97 -5.91 -2.66
N TYR A 89 11.96 -5.01 -2.72
CA TYR A 89 12.70 -4.68 -3.94
C TYR A 89 13.28 -5.91 -4.63
N ARG A 90 13.99 -6.77 -3.87
CA ARG A 90 14.61 -7.97 -4.41
C ARG A 90 13.58 -8.95 -4.97
N LEU A 91 12.43 -9.08 -4.31
CA LEU A 91 11.37 -9.99 -4.75
C LEU A 91 10.72 -9.51 -6.05
N VAL A 92 10.49 -8.20 -6.18
CA VAL A 92 10.00 -7.59 -7.42
C VAL A 92 11.01 -7.79 -8.55
N MET A 93 12.29 -7.52 -8.29
CA MET A 93 13.35 -7.68 -9.30
C MET A 93 13.51 -9.14 -9.77
N LYS A 94 13.28 -10.11 -8.88
CA LYS A 94 13.30 -11.55 -9.21
C LYS A 94 12.05 -12.01 -9.97
N ASN A 95 10.88 -11.41 -9.71
CA ASN A 95 9.59 -11.84 -10.25
C ASN A 95 8.86 -10.74 -11.03
N LYS A 96 9.59 -9.99 -11.87
CA LYS A 96 9.08 -8.80 -12.56
C LYS A 96 7.75 -9.04 -13.27
N LEU A 97 7.68 -10.11 -14.08
CA LEU A 97 6.50 -10.42 -14.88
C LEU A 97 5.28 -10.73 -14.02
N SER A 98 5.42 -11.53 -12.97
CA SER A 98 4.29 -11.89 -12.10
C SER A 98 3.78 -10.69 -11.31
N VAL A 99 4.68 -9.82 -10.84
CA VAL A 99 4.31 -8.58 -10.14
C VAL A 99 3.62 -7.60 -11.09
N VAL A 100 4.18 -7.37 -12.27
CA VAL A 100 3.59 -6.46 -13.27
C VAL A 100 2.25 -7.00 -13.77
N PHE A 101 2.11 -8.30 -13.98
CA PHE A 101 0.85 -8.92 -14.38
C PHE A 101 -0.22 -8.73 -13.31
N LEU A 102 0.08 -9.01 -12.04
CA LEU A 102 -0.90 -8.82 -10.96
C LEU A 102 -1.23 -7.34 -10.75
N LEU A 103 -0.26 -6.44 -10.92
CA LEU A 103 -0.50 -5.00 -10.92
C LEU A 103 -1.46 -4.62 -12.03
N PHE A 104 -1.25 -5.11 -13.25
CA PHE A 104 -2.14 -4.82 -14.37
C PHE A 104 -3.56 -5.37 -14.14
N VAL A 105 -3.69 -6.59 -13.60
CA VAL A 105 -4.98 -7.20 -13.26
C VAL A 105 -5.71 -6.38 -12.18
N THR A 106 -5.02 -5.99 -11.12
CA THR A 106 -5.62 -5.21 -10.02
C THR A 106 -6.00 -3.79 -10.46
N GLN A 107 -5.16 -3.14 -11.27
CA GLN A 107 -5.47 -1.83 -11.85
C GLN A 107 -6.62 -1.91 -12.86
N ALA A 108 -6.62 -2.91 -13.75
CA ALA A 108 -7.69 -3.12 -14.72
C ALA A 108 -9.04 -3.37 -14.04
N LEU A 109 -9.06 -4.10 -12.91
CA LEU A 109 -10.28 -4.30 -12.13
C LEU A 109 -10.79 -2.98 -11.56
N LEU A 110 -9.93 -2.18 -10.93
CA LEU A 110 -10.28 -0.88 -10.37
C LEU A 110 -10.80 0.08 -11.44
N TRP A 111 -10.07 0.21 -12.55
CA TRP A 111 -10.42 1.09 -13.65
C TRP A 111 -11.69 0.62 -14.36
N GLY A 112 -11.88 -0.70 -14.50
CA GLY A 112 -13.10 -1.28 -15.04
C GLY A 112 -14.33 -0.94 -14.19
N CYS A 113 -14.22 -1.05 -12.86
CA CYS A 113 -15.29 -0.64 -11.96
C CYS A 113 -15.57 0.87 -12.03
N ASP A 114 -14.52 1.69 -12.09
CA ASP A 114 -14.66 3.15 -12.19
C ASP A 114 -15.33 3.56 -13.51
N LEU A 115 -14.96 2.95 -14.64
CA LEU A 115 -15.60 3.19 -15.94
C LEU A 115 -17.11 2.92 -15.91
N VAL A 116 -17.54 1.83 -15.28
CA VAL A 116 -18.97 1.51 -15.16
C VAL A 116 -19.72 2.62 -14.40
N ILE A 117 -19.15 3.10 -13.28
CA ILE A 117 -19.75 4.18 -12.50
C ILE A 117 -19.73 5.50 -13.26
N GLN A 118 -18.65 5.84 -13.97
CA GLN A 118 -18.58 7.04 -14.79
C GLN A 118 -19.66 7.04 -15.88
N VAL A 119 -19.89 5.91 -16.55
CA VAL A 119 -20.98 5.79 -17.55
C VAL A 119 -22.34 5.99 -16.90
N ILE A 120 -22.62 5.34 -15.77
CA ILE A 120 -23.91 5.48 -15.06
C ILE A 120 -24.14 6.93 -14.62
N THR A 121 -23.15 7.54 -13.99
CA THR A 121 -23.26 8.91 -13.45
C THR A 121 -23.35 9.97 -14.55
N SER A 122 -22.72 9.72 -15.71
CA SER A 122 -22.85 10.57 -16.90
C SER A 122 -24.29 10.60 -17.43
N LEU A 123 -24.98 9.46 -17.45
CA LEU A 123 -26.39 9.38 -17.85
C LEU A 123 -27.32 10.10 -16.86
N MET A 124 -27.01 10.06 -15.56
CA MET A 124 -27.82 10.71 -14.52
C MET A 124 -27.63 12.24 -14.45
N ASN A 125 -26.50 12.75 -14.96
CA ASN A 125 -26.21 14.19 -15.03
C ASN A 125 -27.05 14.95 -16.08
N VAL A 126 -27.88 14.26 -16.86
CA VAL A 126 -28.81 14.90 -17.82
C VAL A 126 -29.86 15.76 -17.10
N ILE A 127 -30.15 15.49 -15.82
CA ILE A 127 -31.09 16.27 -15.01
C ILE A 127 -30.32 17.12 -13.98
N PRO A 128 -30.22 18.47 -14.15
CA PRO A 128 -29.23 19.29 -13.44
C PRO A 128 -29.32 19.28 -11.90
N LEU A 129 -30.54 19.33 -11.33
CA LEU A 129 -30.72 19.44 -9.88
C LEU A 129 -30.94 18.09 -9.18
N LEU A 130 -31.70 17.18 -9.80
CA LEU A 130 -31.94 15.84 -9.23
C LEU A 130 -30.75 14.89 -9.46
N GLY A 131 -30.02 15.05 -10.55
CA GLY A 131 -28.86 14.22 -10.89
C GLY A 131 -27.73 14.31 -9.87
N ILE A 132 -27.54 15.48 -9.24
CA ILE A 132 -26.49 15.68 -8.23
C ILE A 132 -26.72 14.79 -7.00
N PHE A 133 -27.94 14.77 -6.44
CA PHE A 133 -28.26 13.98 -5.25
C PHE A 133 -28.20 12.47 -5.53
N ILE A 134 -28.68 12.06 -6.71
CA ILE A 134 -28.62 10.65 -7.15
C ILE A 134 -27.16 10.22 -7.33
N ASN A 135 -26.34 11.04 -7.99
CA ASN A 135 -24.93 10.75 -8.19
C ASN A 135 -24.15 10.68 -6.87
N LEU A 136 -24.44 11.56 -5.91
CA LEU A 136 -23.86 11.45 -4.56
C LEU A 136 -24.15 10.09 -3.91
N GLY A 137 -25.41 9.63 -3.98
CA GLY A 137 -25.78 8.30 -3.47
C GLY A 137 -25.03 7.16 -4.16
N ILE A 138 -24.90 7.22 -5.49
CA ILE A 138 -24.15 6.23 -6.29
C ILE A 138 -22.66 6.23 -5.91
N TRP A 139 -22.04 7.40 -5.78
CA TRP A 139 -20.63 7.54 -5.37
C TRP A 139 -20.38 6.97 -3.97
N ILE A 140 -21.27 7.23 -3.01
CA ILE A 140 -21.15 6.67 -1.65
C ILE A 140 -21.22 5.15 -1.70
N LEU A 141 -22.21 4.58 -2.41
CA LEU A 141 -22.35 3.14 -2.56
C LEU A 141 -21.13 2.51 -3.24
N TYR A 142 -20.59 3.18 -4.27
CA TYR A 142 -19.38 2.75 -4.95
C TYR A 142 -18.16 2.74 -4.02
N ILE A 143 -17.95 3.79 -3.22
CA ILE A 143 -16.85 3.84 -2.25
C ILE A 143 -16.97 2.69 -1.24
N ILE A 144 -18.17 2.43 -0.73
CA ILE A 144 -18.42 1.31 0.19
C ILE A 144 -18.06 -0.01 -0.50
N PHE A 145 -18.48 -0.22 -1.75
CA PHE A 145 -18.15 -1.41 -2.53
C PHE A 145 -16.63 -1.57 -2.72
N ILE A 146 -15.90 -0.50 -3.06
CA ILE A 146 -14.44 -0.54 -3.22
C ILE A 146 -13.74 -0.91 -1.91
N VAL A 147 -14.15 -0.32 -0.80
CA VAL A 147 -13.53 -0.54 0.51
C VAL A 147 -13.82 -1.95 1.02
N VAL A 148 -15.07 -2.41 0.89
CA VAL A 148 -15.53 -3.68 1.48
C VAL A 148 -15.17 -4.89 0.62
N VAL A 149 -15.13 -4.74 -0.71
CA VAL A 149 -14.97 -5.88 -1.63
C VAL A 149 -13.61 -5.82 -2.33
N ILE A 150 -13.33 -4.74 -3.03
CA ILE A 150 -12.16 -4.69 -3.94
C ILE A 150 -10.85 -4.59 -3.16
N THR A 151 -10.81 -3.78 -2.11
CA THR A 151 -9.62 -3.60 -1.27
C THR A 151 -9.17 -4.89 -0.59
N PRO A 152 -10.01 -5.63 0.17
CA PRO A 152 -9.59 -6.88 0.78
C PRO A 152 -9.25 -7.95 -0.26
N LEU A 153 -9.97 -8.02 -1.38
CA LEU A 153 -9.65 -8.94 -2.48
C LEU A 153 -8.24 -8.68 -3.04
N SER A 154 -7.91 -7.41 -3.29
CA SER A 154 -6.58 -7.01 -3.74
C SER A 154 -5.49 -7.41 -2.74
N VAL A 155 -5.70 -7.15 -1.45
CA VAL A 155 -4.76 -7.54 -0.38
C VAL A 155 -4.53 -9.05 -0.34
N VAL A 156 -5.58 -9.86 -0.49
CA VAL A 156 -5.47 -11.33 -0.52
C VAL A 156 -4.63 -11.79 -1.71
N TRP A 157 -4.84 -11.23 -2.90
CA TRP A 157 -4.06 -11.60 -4.08
C TRP A 157 -2.59 -11.24 -3.95
N TRP A 158 -2.29 -10.04 -3.47
CA TRP A 158 -0.90 -9.61 -3.24
C TRP A 158 -0.22 -10.42 -2.14
N THR A 159 -0.94 -10.73 -1.07
CA THR A 159 -0.46 -11.60 0.01
C THR A 159 -0.14 -12.99 -0.52
N ARG A 160 -1.04 -13.58 -1.32
CA ARG A 160 -0.84 -14.90 -1.93
C ARG A 160 0.35 -14.92 -2.87
N LEU A 161 0.51 -13.89 -3.71
CA LEU A 161 1.68 -13.76 -4.58
C LEU A 161 2.97 -13.67 -3.75
N TYR A 162 2.98 -12.87 -2.69
CA TYR A 162 4.15 -12.74 -1.82
C TYR A 162 4.53 -14.08 -1.16
N MET A 163 3.55 -14.80 -0.61
CA MET A 163 3.75 -16.11 0.03
C MET A 163 4.24 -17.17 -0.95
N ASP A 164 3.60 -17.27 -2.13
CA ASP A 164 4.00 -18.17 -3.21
C ASP A 164 5.48 -17.96 -3.61
N ARG A 165 5.93 -16.71 -3.71
CA ARG A 165 7.30 -16.37 -4.12
C ARG A 165 8.34 -16.42 -3.02
N THR A 166 7.92 -16.51 -1.77
CA THR A 166 8.80 -16.68 -0.62
C THR A 166 8.80 -18.11 -0.07
N GLY A 167 7.90 -18.97 -0.55
CA GLY A 167 7.76 -20.34 -0.08
C GLY A 167 7.15 -20.47 1.32
N MET A 168 6.68 -19.36 1.91
CA MET A 168 6.06 -19.35 3.24
C MET A 168 4.66 -19.96 3.15
N LYS A 169 4.42 -21.07 3.87
CA LYS A 169 3.09 -21.70 3.88
C LYS A 169 2.13 -20.94 4.81
N PRO A 170 0.81 -20.95 4.54
CA PRO A 170 -0.19 -20.46 5.49
C PRO A 170 -0.14 -21.30 6.77
N GLY A 171 0.61 -20.84 7.78
CA GLY A 171 0.85 -21.58 9.03
C GLY A 171 2.29 -21.47 9.57
N GLU A 172 3.28 -21.10 8.73
CA GLU A 172 4.65 -20.78 9.17
C GLU A 172 4.80 -19.28 9.49
N ILE A 173 3.69 -18.60 9.77
CA ILE A 173 3.75 -17.35 10.54
C ILE A 173 4.47 -17.73 11.83
N PRO A 174 5.55 -17.06 12.26
CA PRO A 174 6.25 -17.41 13.48
C PRO A 174 5.28 -17.41 14.67
N THR A 175 4.70 -18.57 14.94
CA THR A 175 4.17 -18.97 16.23
C THR A 175 5.37 -19.34 17.09
N GLU A 176 6.35 -18.44 17.19
CA GLU A 176 7.14 -18.38 18.40
C GLU A 176 6.24 -17.69 19.43
N ILE A 177 5.32 -18.49 19.95
CA ILE A 177 5.00 -18.44 21.35
C ILE A 177 6.34 -18.81 22.00
N PRO A 178 7.07 -17.90 22.69
CA PRO A 178 7.88 -18.40 23.78
C PRO A 178 6.84 -19.06 24.68
N ALA A 179 6.89 -20.39 24.78
CA ALA A 179 6.15 -21.10 25.80
C ALA A 179 6.28 -20.25 27.06
N THR A 180 5.13 -19.86 27.62
CA THR A 180 5.03 -19.27 28.96
C THR A 180 6.17 -19.84 29.80
N PRO A 181 7.05 -19.01 30.40
CA PRO A 181 8.14 -19.55 31.20
C PRO A 181 7.51 -20.57 32.14
N ALA A 182 7.96 -21.82 32.03
CA ALA A 182 7.46 -22.90 32.87
C ALA A 182 7.46 -22.35 34.30
N GLN A 183 6.28 -22.31 34.93
CA GLN A 183 6.17 -21.91 36.33
C GLN A 183 7.19 -22.76 37.10
N ALA A 184 8.16 -22.09 37.71
CA ALA A 184 9.11 -22.75 38.58
C ALA A 184 8.31 -23.53 39.65
N PRO A 185 8.71 -24.77 39.98
CA PRO A 185 7.98 -25.56 40.96
C PRO A 185 7.87 -24.76 42.27
N GLU A 186 6.62 -24.51 42.68
CA GLU A 186 6.32 -23.86 43.95
C GLU A 186 6.99 -24.66 45.08
N THR A 187 7.90 -24.00 45.79
CA THR A 187 8.53 -24.56 46.98
C THR A 187 7.45 -24.67 48.06
N PRO A 188 7.26 -25.84 48.72
CA PRO A 188 6.25 -25.97 49.75
C PRO A 188 6.62 -25.08 50.94
N THR A 189 5.72 -24.18 51.30
CA THR A 189 5.83 -23.34 52.49
C THR A 189 5.64 -24.22 53.73
N PRO A 190 6.55 -24.22 54.72
CA PRO A 190 6.31 -24.95 55.96
C PRO A 190 5.16 -24.28 56.71
N GLY A 191 4.09 -25.04 56.98
CA GLY A 191 2.96 -24.58 57.78
C GLY A 191 3.36 -24.23 59.22
N PRO A 192 2.56 -23.43 59.93
CA PRO A 192 2.89 -22.96 61.27
C PRO A 192 2.94 -24.14 62.26
N ILE A 193 4.05 -24.21 63.01
CA ILE A 193 4.20 -25.10 64.17
C ILE A 193 3.36 -24.51 65.30
N TYR A 194 2.29 -25.22 65.69
CA TYR A 194 1.59 -24.96 66.93
C TYR A 194 2.43 -25.50 68.09
N VAL A 195 2.78 -24.63 69.04
CA VAL A 195 3.27 -25.00 70.38
C VAL A 195 2.24 -24.52 71.39
#